data_AF-A0A2M7JM77-F1
#
_entry.id   AF-A0A2M7JM77-F1
#
_cell.length_a   1.000
_cell.length_b   1.000
_cell.length_c   1.000
_cell.angle_alpha   90.00
_cell.angle_beta   90.00
_cell.angle_gamma   90.00
#
_symmetry.space_group_name_H-M   'P 1'
#
loop_
_entity.id
_entity.type
_entity.pdbx_description
1 polymer ?
#
loop_
_entity_poly.entity_id
_entity_poly.type
_entity_poly.pdbx_seq_one_letter_code
_entity_poly.pdbx_strand_id
1 'polypeptide(L)' 'YELVSRGEFPAQVHLGGRVSGWLNTEVTQWILDRASERPRRMAA' A
#
# COMPACT_ATOMS: atom_id res chain seq x y z
N TYR A 1 3.40 6.81 7.01
CA TYR A 1 4.77 6.38 7.35
C TYR A 1 4.79 5.23 8.34
N GLU A 2 3.91 5.18 9.34
CA GLU A 2 3.88 4.07 10.33
C GLU A 2 3.76 2.68 9.68
N LEU A 3 2.88 2.52 8.69
CA LEU A 3 2.75 1.25 7.95
C LEU A 3 4.01 0.90 7.16
N VAL A 4 4.72 1.92 6.64
CA VAL A 4 6.02 1.73 5.97
C VAL A 4 7.07 1.28 6.99
N SER A 5 7.13 1.90 8.18
CA SER A 5 8.04 1.47 9.23
C SER A 5 7.72 0.09 9.79
N ARG A 6 6.45 -0.34 9.73
CA ARG A 6 6.00 -1.68 10.13
C ARG A 6 6.15 -2.72 9.02
N GLY A 7 6.62 -2.33 7.83
CA GLY A 7 6.75 -3.22 6.66
C GLY A 7 5.41 -3.65 6.06
N GLU A 8 4.31 -3.00 6.44
CA GLU A 8 2.95 -3.32 6.01
C GLU A 8 2.48 -2.48 4.83
N PHE A 9 3.29 -1.53 4.33
CA PHE A 9 3.02 -0.71 3.15
C PHE A 9 4.28 -0.60 2.29
N PRO A 10 4.17 -0.51 0.94
CA PRO A 10 5.32 -0.36 0.05
C PRO A 10 6.30 0.74 0.47
N ALA A 11 7.59 0.44 0.35
CA ALA A 11 8.65 1.40 0.64
C ALA A 11 8.64 2.53 -0.39
N GLN A 12 9.08 3.71 0.03
CA GLN A 12 9.19 4.86 -0.86
C GLN A 12 10.45 4.76 -1.71
N VAL A 13 10.30 5.04 -2.99
CA VAL A 13 11.41 5.20 -3.92
C VAL A 13 11.76 6.69 -4.05
N HIS A 14 13.05 7.00 -3.97
CA HIS A 14 13.54 8.34 -4.26
C HIS A 14 13.63 8.51 -5.78
N LEU A 15 12.87 9.47 -6.32
CA LEU A 15 12.84 9.78 -7.75
C LEU A 15 13.84 10.88 -8.14
N GLY A 16 14.65 11.33 -7.18
CA GLY A 16 15.61 12.42 -7.32
C GLY A 16 15.16 13.71 -6.61
N GLY A 17 16.14 14.49 -6.14
CA GLY A 17 15.88 15.72 -5.39
C GLY A 17 15.08 15.48 -4.11
N ARG A 18 14.03 16.28 -3.88
CA ARG A 18 13.13 16.19 -2.70
C ARG A 18 11.87 15.38 -2.99
N VAL A 19 11.83 14.63 -4.09
CA VAL A 19 10.64 13.89 -4.53
C VAL A 19 10.76 12.43 -4.16
N SER A 20 9.79 11.95 -3.39
CA SER A 20 9.59 10.54 -3.09
C SER A 20 8.27 10.08 -3.71
N GLY A 21 8.25 8.84 -4.18
CA GLY A 21 7.06 8.21 -4.73
C GLY A 21 6.98 6.75 -4.33
N TRP A 22 5.97 6.06 -4.86
CA TRP A 22 5.80 4.63 -4.73
C TRP A 22 5.63 4.01 -6.10
N LEU A 23 6.05 2.76 -6.27
CA LEU A 23 5.74 2.02 -7.48
C LEU A 23 4.24 1.76 -7.54
N ASN A 24 3.62 2.16 -8.65
CA ASN A 24 2.18 2.01 -8.83
C ASN A 24 1.73 0.55 -8.73
N THR A 25 2.54 -0.38 -9.22
CA THR A 25 2.28 -1.82 -9.15
C THR A 25 2.21 -2.32 -7.71
N GLU A 26 3.14 -1.90 -6.85
CA GLU A 26 3.17 -2.30 -5.43
C GLU A 26 2.00 -1.72 -4.64
N VAL A 27 1.66 -0.46 -4.88
CA VAL A 27 0.51 0.18 -4.23
C VAL A 27 -0.79 -0.48 -4.68
N THR A 28 -0.91 -0.78 -5.98
CA THR A 28 -2.09 -1.46 -6.52
C THR A 28 -2.24 -2.85 -5.91
N GLN A 29 -1.17 -3.63 -5.84
CA GLN A 29 -1.20 -4.95 -5.23
C GLN A 29 -1.59 -4.88 -3.75
N TRP A 30 -1.00 -3.95 -3.00
CA TRP A 30 -1.32 -3.76 -1.58
C TRP A 30 -2.80 -3.44 -1.34
N ILE A 31 -3.42 -2.64 -2.23
CA ILE A 31 -4.86 -2.35 -2.16
C ILE A 31 -5.67 -3.62 -2.41
N LEU A 32 -5.31 -4.40 -3.43
CA LEU A 32 -6.01 -5.63 -3.79
C LEU A 32 -5.95 -6.67 -2.68
N ASP A 33 -4.79 -6.85 -2.05
CA ASP A 33 -4.60 -7.81 -0.96
C ASP A 33 -5.54 -7.48 0.21
N ARG A 34 -5.58 -6.21 0.65
CA ARG A 34 -6.48 -5.76 1.72
C ARG A 34 -7.95 -5.80 1.34
N ALA A 35 -8.28 -5.54 0.08
CA ALA A 35 -9.64 -5.65 -0.42
C ALA A 35 -10.13 -7.10 -0.40
N SER A 36 -9.23 -8.05 -0.67
CA SER A 36 -9.50 -9.49 -0.61
C SER A 36 -9.63 -9.99 0.83
N GLU A 37 -8.85 -9.43 1.76
CA GLU A 37 -8.93 -9.73 3.19
C GLU A 37 -10.17 -9.14 3.87
N ARG A 38 -10.81 -8.13 3.28
CA ARG A 38 -12.02 -7.52 3.82
C ARG A 38 -13.16 -8.54 3.70
N PRO A 39 -13.63 -9.17 4.80
CA PRO A 39 -14.81 -10.01 4.72
C PRO A 39 -15.94 -9.14 4.21
N ARG A 40 -16.61 -9.60 3.16
CA ARG A 40 -17.83 -8.96 2.67
C ARG A 40 -18.76 -8.90 3.88
N ARG A 41 -19.00 -7.71 4.42
CA ARG A 41 -20.08 -7.48 5.38
C ARG A 41 -21.34 -7.87 4.61
N MET A 42 -21.76 -9.12 4.74
CA MET A 42 -23.09 -9.54 4.32
C MET A 42 -24.01 -8.83 5.29
N ALA A 43 -24.65 -7.77 4.80
CA ALA A 43 -25.81 -7.22 5.46
C ALA A 43 -26.88 -8.33 5.47
N ALA A 44 -27.26 -8.75 6.67
CA ALA A 44 -28.43 -9.57 6.92
C ALA A 44 -29.69 -8.69 6.90
#